data_AF-A0A6G8U6E9-F1
#
_entry.id   AF-A0A6G8U6E9-F1
#
_cell.length_a   1.000
_cell.length_b   1.000
_cell.length_c   1.000
_cell.angle_alpha   90.00
_cell.angle_beta   90.00
_cell.angle_gamma   90.00
#
_symmetry.space_group_name_H-M   'P 1'
#
loop_
_entity.id
_entity.type
_entity.pdbx_description
1 polymer ?
#
loop_
_entity_poly.entity_id
_entity_poly.type
_entity_poly.pdbx_seq_one_letter_code
_entity_poly.pdbx_strand_id
1 'polypeptide(L)'
;MRISAIAVVCTVLGGCVITSESAEPYVAGYTADELRELTQTEKSILAKEFSKSLKDPDSAKFEWTKVPKNWSGKSILDYCATLNAKNSYGGYVGLQPFVGRITIAGGKISGGSITGLASNAGERQIVTEMCAKKGLDPSPRV
;
A
#
# COMPACT_ATOMS: atom_id res chain seq x y z
N MET A 1 -68.78 -25.30 13.26
CA MET A 1 -69.26 -24.44 12.16
C MET A 1 -68.42 -23.17 12.18
N ARG A 2 -68.01 -22.70 10.99
CA ARG A 2 -66.98 -21.70 10.63
C ARG A 2 -67.02 -20.45 11.55
N ILE A 3 -65.91 -19.79 11.90
CA ILE A 3 -65.01 -18.97 11.06
C ILE A 3 -63.76 -18.67 11.90
N SER A 4 -62.54 -18.84 11.37
CA SER A 4 -61.33 -18.24 11.96
C SER A 4 -60.31 -17.83 10.91
N ALA A 5 -59.97 -16.53 10.98
CA ALA A 5 -58.73 -15.85 10.64
C ALA A 5 -58.17 -15.89 9.20
N ILE A 6 -58.33 -14.76 8.52
CA ILE A 6 -57.31 -14.23 7.59
C ILE A 6 -56.37 -13.37 8.44
N ALA A 7 -55.08 -13.68 8.43
CA ALA A 7 -54.01 -12.74 8.74
C ALA A 7 -52.82 -13.05 7.81
N VAL A 8 -52.73 -12.26 6.76
CA VAL A 8 -51.50 -12.02 5.96
C VAL A 8 -50.49 -11.34 6.88
N VAL A 9 -49.19 -11.66 6.77
CA VAL A 9 -48.07 -10.67 6.79
C VAL A 9 -46.73 -11.39 6.58
N CYS A 10 -45.93 -10.77 5.70
CA CYS A 10 -44.62 -11.13 5.17
C CYS A 10 -43.56 -11.56 6.19
N THR A 11 -42.93 -12.71 5.96
CA THR A 11 -41.57 -12.97 6.46
C THR A 11 -40.57 -12.63 5.37
N VAL A 12 -39.88 -11.51 5.61
CA VAL A 12 -38.89 -10.90 4.72
C VAL A 12 -37.70 -11.86 4.57
N LEU A 13 -37.27 -12.04 3.33
CA LEU A 13 -36.04 -12.72 2.94
C LEU A 13 -34.87 -12.15 3.75
N GLY A 14 -34.29 -12.97 4.64
CA GLY A 14 -33.03 -12.67 5.31
C GLY A 14 -31.89 -12.70 4.30
N GLY A 15 -31.70 -11.59 3.58
CA GLY A 15 -30.48 -11.35 2.82
C GLY A 15 -29.28 -11.33 3.77
N CYS A 16 -28.21 -12.03 3.40
CA CYS A 16 -26.90 -11.84 4.03
C CYS A 16 -26.53 -10.35 3.90
N VAL A 17 -26.68 -9.59 4.98
CA VAL A 17 -25.90 -8.37 5.17
C VAL A 17 -24.47 -8.84 5.39
N ILE A 18 -23.69 -8.89 4.32
CA ILE A 18 -22.24 -8.91 4.40
C ILE A 18 -21.88 -7.47 4.78
N THR A 19 -21.89 -7.14 6.07
CA THR A 19 -21.17 -5.97 6.54
C THR A 19 -19.69 -6.24 6.25
N SER A 20 -19.20 -5.65 5.16
CA SER A 20 -17.76 -5.52 4.90
C SER A 20 -17.19 -4.56 5.93
N GLU A 21 -17.04 -5.04 7.16
CA GLU A 21 -16.40 -4.34 8.26
C GLU A 21 -15.03 -4.97 8.47
N SER A 22 -14.04 -4.41 7.79
CA SER A 22 -12.69 -4.27 8.32
C SER A 22 -11.95 -3.27 7.44
N ALA A 23 -12.26 -1.99 7.64
CA ALA A 23 -11.28 -0.95 7.41
C ALA A 23 -10.18 -1.12 8.47
N GLU A 24 -9.31 -2.12 8.29
CA GLU A 24 -8.08 -2.21 9.06
C GLU A 24 -7.25 -0.93 8.82
N PRO A 25 -6.51 -0.42 9.83
CA PRO A 25 -5.78 0.82 9.73
C PRO A 25 -4.82 0.81 8.53
N TYR A 26 -5.07 1.71 7.57
CA TYR A 26 -4.27 1.89 6.38
C TYR A 26 -2.98 2.62 6.78
N VAL A 27 -1.84 1.92 6.79
CA VAL A 27 -0.53 2.40 7.29
C VAL A 27 -0.47 2.49 8.81
N ALA A 28 0.07 1.46 9.48
CA ALA A 28 0.66 1.49 10.83
C ALA A 28 0.04 2.48 11.86
N GLY A 29 -1.29 2.53 11.96
CA GLY A 29 -2.00 3.42 12.89
C GLY A 29 -2.54 4.73 12.30
N TYR A 30 -2.60 4.88 10.99
CA TYR A 30 -3.30 5.96 10.29
C TYR A 30 -4.62 5.46 9.70
N THR A 31 -5.61 6.34 9.63
CA THR A 31 -6.87 6.11 8.91
C THR A 31 -6.76 6.61 7.46
N ALA A 32 -7.69 6.19 6.60
CA ALA A 32 -7.67 6.58 5.18
C ALA A 32 -7.70 8.10 4.95
N ASP A 33 -8.36 8.86 5.82
CA ASP A 33 -8.44 10.32 5.79
C ASP A 33 -7.19 11.01 6.34
N GLU A 34 -6.34 10.32 7.09
CA GLU A 34 -5.05 10.83 7.58
C GLU A 34 -3.92 10.72 6.54
N LEU A 35 -4.23 10.18 5.36
CA LEU A 35 -3.26 9.91 4.30
C LEU A 35 -3.40 10.88 3.12
N ARG A 36 -2.30 11.06 2.40
CA ARG A 36 -2.22 11.90 1.21
C ARG A 36 -1.31 11.28 0.16
N GLU A 37 -1.49 11.72 -1.08
CA GLU A 37 -0.54 11.43 -2.14
C GLU A 37 0.82 12.11 -1.86
N LEU A 38 1.89 11.49 -2.36
CA LEU A 38 3.19 12.14 -2.45
C LEU A 38 3.13 13.29 -3.45
N THR A 39 3.69 14.43 -3.08
CA THR A 39 3.89 15.56 -3.99
C THR A 39 4.97 15.24 -5.02
N GLN A 40 5.02 16.01 -6.12
CA GLN A 40 6.02 15.78 -7.17
C GLN A 40 7.46 15.92 -6.66
N THR A 41 7.72 16.86 -5.76
CA THR A 41 9.03 17.05 -5.13
C THR A 41 9.42 15.84 -4.28
N GLU A 42 8.48 15.30 -3.50
CA GLU A 42 8.73 14.11 -2.68
C GLU A 42 8.96 12.87 -3.54
N LYS A 43 8.17 12.68 -4.61
CA LYS A 43 8.40 11.61 -5.59
C LYS A 43 9.79 11.71 -6.21
N SER A 44 10.25 12.91 -6.54
CA SER A 44 11.59 13.12 -7.11
C SER A 44 12.70 12.76 -6.11
N ILE A 45 12.58 13.20 -4.85
CA ILE A 45 13.52 12.86 -3.78
C ILE A 45 13.57 11.35 -3.58
N LEU A 46 12.42 10.71 -3.42
CA LEU A 46 12.34 9.27 -3.16
C LEU A 46 12.78 8.45 -4.38
N ALA A 47 12.42 8.84 -5.61
CA ALA A 47 12.89 8.17 -6.81
C ALA A 47 14.42 8.17 -6.87
N LYS A 48 15.04 9.34 -6.67
CA LYS A 48 16.51 9.47 -6.65
C LYS A 48 17.15 8.57 -5.60
N GLU A 49 16.59 8.53 -4.39
CA GLU A 49 17.19 7.79 -3.28
C GLU A 49 16.92 6.28 -3.36
N PHE A 50 15.70 5.87 -3.67
CA PHE A 50 15.32 4.45 -3.81
C PHE A 50 15.98 3.79 -5.02
N SER A 51 16.16 4.51 -6.13
CA SER A 51 16.83 3.98 -7.32
C SER A 51 18.28 3.55 -7.07
N LYS A 52 18.96 4.11 -6.05
CA LYS A 52 20.35 3.73 -5.72
C LYS A 52 20.49 2.26 -5.32
N SER A 53 19.41 1.63 -4.86
CA SER A 53 19.39 0.22 -4.47
C SER A 53 19.15 -0.73 -5.66
N LEU A 54 18.92 -0.21 -6.87
CA LEU A 54 18.56 -1.00 -8.05
C LEU A 54 19.79 -1.34 -8.89
N LYS A 55 19.66 -2.39 -9.72
CA LYS A 55 20.70 -2.78 -10.68
C LYS A 55 20.87 -1.78 -11.81
N ASP A 56 19.78 -1.17 -12.25
CA ASP A 56 19.74 -0.07 -13.22
C ASP A 56 18.92 1.08 -12.61
N PRO A 57 19.58 2.03 -11.91
CA PRO A 57 18.91 3.13 -11.21
C PRO A 57 18.04 4.03 -12.09
N ASP A 58 18.45 4.24 -13.34
CA ASP A 58 17.78 5.15 -14.28
C ASP A 58 16.55 4.52 -14.93
N SER A 59 16.42 3.20 -14.87
CA SER A 59 15.29 2.47 -15.44
C SER A 59 14.02 2.45 -14.56
N ALA A 60 14.12 2.93 -13.32
CA ALA A 60 13.11 2.73 -12.29
C ALA A 60 11.78 3.41 -12.61
N LYS A 61 10.69 2.65 -12.50
CA LYS A 61 9.31 3.12 -12.64
C LYS A 61 8.55 2.75 -11.39
N PHE A 62 8.23 3.74 -10.57
CA PHE A 62 7.56 3.55 -9.28
C PHE A 62 6.04 3.73 -9.40
N GLU A 63 5.28 2.86 -8.75
CA GLU A 63 3.86 3.10 -8.46
C GLU A 63 3.73 3.37 -6.96
N TRP A 64 3.55 4.65 -6.65
CA TRP A 64 3.59 5.16 -5.30
C TRP A 64 2.30 4.85 -4.53
N THR A 65 2.45 4.60 -3.23
CA THR A 65 1.34 4.57 -2.27
C THR A 65 1.27 5.87 -1.47
N LYS A 66 0.16 6.06 -0.75
CA LYS A 66 -0.06 7.23 0.08
C LYS A 66 0.85 7.26 1.31
N VAL A 67 1.08 8.46 1.81
CA VAL A 67 1.83 8.72 3.05
C VAL A 67 0.96 9.50 4.04
N PRO A 68 1.26 9.46 5.34
CA PRO A 68 0.58 10.27 6.34
C PRO A 68 0.66 11.77 6.06
N LYS A 69 -0.41 12.50 6.38
CA LYS A 69 -0.43 13.96 6.36
C LYS A 69 0.49 14.56 7.43
N ASN A 70 0.58 13.90 8.59
CA ASN A 70 1.47 14.25 9.69
C ASN A 70 2.34 13.04 10.04
N TRP A 71 3.60 13.30 10.37
CA TRP A 71 4.61 12.28 10.68
C TRP A 71 4.61 11.85 12.15
N SER A 72 3.79 12.48 13.00
CA SER A 72 3.67 12.16 14.44
C SER A 72 5.03 12.21 15.16
N GLY A 73 5.88 13.18 14.80
CA GLY A 73 7.22 13.34 15.36
C GLY A 73 8.25 12.28 14.92
N LYS A 74 7.89 11.36 14.01
CA LYS A 74 8.81 10.34 13.50
C LYS A 74 9.82 10.95 12.54
N SER A 75 11.09 10.61 12.72
CA SER A 75 12.18 10.90 11.77
C SER A 75 12.29 9.84 10.66
N ILE A 76 11.60 8.71 10.84
CA ILE A 76 11.67 7.54 9.98
C ILE A 76 10.26 6.98 9.79
N LEU A 77 9.87 6.71 8.55
CA LEU A 77 8.63 6.04 8.18
C LEU A 77 8.93 4.81 7.32
N ASP A 78 8.40 3.65 7.71
CA ASP A 78 8.41 2.48 6.83
C ASP A 78 7.39 2.69 5.70
N TYR A 79 7.77 2.33 4.48
CA TYR A 79 7.00 2.60 3.27
C TYR A 79 6.98 1.36 2.38
N CYS A 80 5.82 1.06 1.79
CA CYS A 80 5.70 0.01 0.78
C CYS A 80 5.12 0.57 -0.50
N ALA A 81 5.64 0.12 -1.63
CA ALA A 81 5.15 0.45 -2.95
C ALA A 81 5.62 -0.61 -3.95
N THR A 82 5.28 -0.43 -5.23
CA THR A 82 5.83 -1.23 -6.32
C THR A 82 6.78 -0.42 -7.16
N LEU A 83 7.72 -1.13 -7.78
CA LEU A 83 8.54 -0.58 -8.84
C LEU A 83 8.78 -1.62 -9.93
N ASN A 84 9.03 -1.16 -11.15
CA ASN A 84 9.57 -1.97 -12.22
C ASN A 84 10.90 -1.37 -12.65
N ALA A 85 11.94 -2.19 -12.72
CA ALA A 85 13.28 -1.78 -13.10
C ALA A 85 13.94 -2.87 -13.95
N LYS A 86 14.97 -2.48 -14.69
CA LYS A 86 15.77 -3.43 -15.46
C LYS A 86 16.70 -4.22 -14.54
N ASN A 87 16.89 -5.50 -14.87
CA ASN A 87 17.90 -6.34 -14.24
C ASN A 87 19.29 -6.12 -14.90
N SER A 88 20.29 -6.89 -14.47
CA SER A 88 21.65 -6.84 -15.01
C SER A 88 21.77 -7.20 -16.50
N TYR A 89 20.73 -7.79 -17.08
CA TYR A 89 20.65 -8.15 -18.49
C TYR A 89 19.91 -7.09 -19.32
N GLY A 90 19.52 -5.96 -18.71
CA GLY A 90 18.86 -4.83 -19.38
C GLY A 90 17.35 -5.01 -19.63
N GLY A 91 16.76 -6.12 -19.18
CA GLY A 91 15.33 -6.40 -19.31
C GLY A 91 14.53 -6.02 -18.08
N TYR A 92 13.32 -5.48 -18.29
CA TYR A 92 12.35 -5.28 -17.21
C TYR A 92 11.83 -6.63 -16.69
N VAL A 93 11.77 -6.77 -15.37
CA VAL A 93 11.35 -8.03 -14.71
C VAL A 93 9.91 -7.99 -14.20
N GLY A 94 9.18 -6.90 -14.49
CA GLY A 94 7.79 -6.69 -14.06
C GLY A 94 7.70 -5.89 -12.77
N LEU A 95 6.48 -5.59 -12.34
CA LEU A 95 6.23 -4.85 -11.11
C LEU A 95 6.59 -5.70 -9.88
N GLN A 96 7.54 -5.23 -9.09
CA GLN A 96 8.06 -5.85 -7.88
C GLN A 96 7.63 -5.04 -6.65
N PRO A 97 7.03 -5.68 -5.65
CA PRO A 97 6.75 -5.02 -4.38
C PRO A 97 8.07 -4.81 -3.62
N PHE A 98 8.18 -3.68 -2.93
CA PHE A 98 9.33 -3.37 -2.10
C PHE A 98 8.91 -2.76 -0.75
N VAL A 99 9.77 -2.96 0.24
CA VAL A 99 9.76 -2.23 1.51
C VAL A 99 10.92 -1.26 1.51
N GLY A 100 10.64 -0.01 1.83
CA GLY A 100 11.62 1.03 2.00
C GLY A 100 11.42 1.78 3.31
N ARG A 101 12.34 2.70 3.53
CA ARG A 101 12.33 3.61 4.67
C ARG A 101 12.46 5.03 4.15
N ILE A 102 11.52 5.88 4.53
CA ILE A 102 11.53 7.32 4.24
C ILE A 102 12.14 8.04 5.45
N THR A 103 13.09 8.93 5.17
CA THR A 103 13.69 9.83 6.17
C THR A 103 12.96 11.16 6.16
N ILE A 104 12.63 11.65 7.35
CA ILE A 104 11.90 12.88 7.57
C ILE A 104 12.76 13.82 8.41
N ALA A 105 13.01 15.02 7.90
CA ALA A 105 13.74 16.08 8.59
C ALA A 105 12.96 17.39 8.49
N GLY A 106 12.81 18.09 9.61
CA GLY A 106 12.06 19.36 9.65
C GLY A 106 10.61 19.25 9.16
N GLY A 107 9.97 18.09 9.37
CA GLY A 107 8.60 17.82 8.92
C GLY A 107 8.46 17.56 7.42
N LYS A 108 9.56 17.35 6.69
CA LYS A 108 9.56 17.09 5.25
C LYS A 108 10.34 15.82 4.94
N ILE A 109 9.94 15.14 3.86
CA ILE A 109 10.73 14.03 3.32
C ILE A 109 12.07 14.57 2.83
N SER A 110 13.16 14.02 3.34
CA SER A 110 14.53 14.39 2.99
C SER A 110 15.30 13.30 2.26
N GLY A 111 14.79 12.06 2.26
CA GLY A 111 15.40 10.95 1.54
C GLY A 111 14.80 9.60 1.90
N GLY A 112 15.50 8.52 1.56
CA GLY A 112 15.08 7.17 1.92
C GLY A 112 15.99 6.07 1.37
N SER A 113 15.64 4.82 1.64
CA SER A 113 16.32 3.65 1.07
C SER A 113 15.37 2.48 0.93
N ILE A 114 15.55 1.64 -0.09
CA ILE A 114 14.89 0.34 -0.15
C ILE A 114 15.57 -0.60 0.85
N THR A 115 14.79 -1.23 1.73
CA THR A 115 15.28 -2.19 2.73
C THR A 115 14.96 -3.64 2.36
N GLY A 116 14.04 -3.86 1.41
CA GLY A 116 13.78 -5.17 0.82
C GLY A 116 13.06 -5.03 -0.51
N LEU A 117 13.51 -5.78 -1.52
CA LEU A 117 12.90 -5.83 -2.86
C LEU A 117 12.61 -7.29 -3.20
N ALA A 118 11.36 -7.60 -3.52
CA ALA A 118 10.99 -8.97 -3.87
C ALA A 118 11.33 -9.31 -5.33
N SER A 119 12.23 -10.26 -5.53
CA SER A 119 12.74 -10.67 -6.84
C SER A 119 12.23 -12.03 -7.34
N ASN A 120 11.58 -12.81 -6.47
CA ASN A 120 10.96 -14.09 -6.82
C ASN A 120 9.61 -14.27 -6.12
N ALA A 121 8.85 -15.30 -6.49
CA ALA A 121 7.48 -15.52 -5.99
C ALA A 121 7.39 -15.63 -4.45
N GLY A 122 8.35 -16.32 -3.82
CA GLY A 122 8.38 -16.46 -2.36
C GLY A 122 8.62 -15.13 -1.65
N GLU A 123 9.59 -14.35 -2.12
CA GLU A 123 9.87 -13.01 -1.58
C GLU A 123 8.70 -12.05 -1.81
N ARG A 124 8.01 -12.18 -2.95
CA ARG A 124 6.83 -11.35 -3.26
C ARG A 124 5.74 -11.59 -2.24
N GLN A 125 5.45 -12.85 -1.92
CA GLN A 125 4.48 -13.18 -0.88
C GLN A 125 4.87 -12.57 0.47
N ILE A 126 6.14 -12.72 0.88
CA ILE A 126 6.62 -12.17 2.15
C ILE A 126 6.50 -10.65 2.19
N VAL A 127 6.96 -9.95 1.14
CA VAL A 127 6.88 -8.48 1.08
C VAL A 127 5.42 -8.02 1.03
N THR A 128 4.58 -8.67 0.23
CA THR A 128 3.15 -8.35 0.16
C THR A 128 2.47 -8.54 1.50
N GLU A 129 2.73 -9.63 2.23
CA GLU A 129 2.18 -9.85 3.57
C GLU A 129 2.69 -8.81 4.58
N MET A 130 3.98 -8.45 4.52
CA MET A 130 4.55 -7.39 5.36
C MET A 130 3.92 -6.03 5.08
N CYS A 131 3.64 -5.72 3.82
CA CYS A 131 3.01 -4.49 3.41
C CYS A 131 1.51 -4.49 3.76
N ALA A 132 0.82 -5.61 3.58
CA ALA A 132 -0.60 -5.77 3.94
C ALA A 132 -0.82 -5.57 5.44
N LYS A 133 0.06 -6.12 6.29
CA LYS A 133 0.06 -5.83 7.76
C LYS A 133 0.28 -4.35 8.09
N LYS A 134 0.87 -3.59 7.16
CA LYS A 134 1.03 -2.15 7.25
C LYS A 134 -0.04 -1.43 6.44
N GLY A 135 -1.16 -2.07 6.09
CA GLY A 135 -2.27 -1.46 5.35
C GLY A 135 -1.90 -0.96 3.95
N LEU A 136 -0.84 -1.52 3.34
CA LEU A 136 -0.39 -1.20 2.00
C LEU A 136 -0.53 -2.45 1.14
N ASP A 137 -1.36 -2.39 0.10
CA ASP A 137 -1.38 -3.41 -0.94
C ASP A 137 -0.41 -2.99 -2.06
N PRO A 138 0.73 -3.68 -2.24
CA PRO A 138 1.63 -3.42 -3.32
C PRO A 138 1.21 -4.18 -4.59
N SER A 139 -0.02 -4.68 -4.69
CA SER A 139 -0.53 -5.24 -5.95
C SER A 139 -0.84 -4.09 -6.92
N PRO A 140 -0.56 -4.26 -8.22
CA PRO A 140 -1.00 -3.30 -9.23
C PRO A 140 -2.52 -3.17 -9.15
N ARG A 141 -3.03 -1.95 -8.99
CA ARG A 141 -4.47 -1.71 -9.16
C ARG A 141 -4.76 -1.81 -10.65
N VAL A 142 -5.38 -2.93 -11.06
CA VAL A 142 -5.98 -3.10 -12.39
C VAL A 142 -7.12 -2.12 -12.61
#